data_AF-A0A660VWX6-F1
#
_entry.id   AF-A0A660VWX6-F1
#
_cell.length_a   1.000
_cell.length_b   1.000
_cell.length_c   1.000
_cell.angle_alpha   90.00
_cell.angle_beta   90.00
_cell.angle_gamma   90.00
#
_symmetry.space_group_name_H-M   'P 1'
#
loop_
_entity.id
_entity.type
_entity.pdbx_description
1 polymer ?
#
loop_
_entity_poly.entity_id
_entity_poly.type
_entity_poly.pdbx_seq_one_letter_code
_entity_poly.pdbx_strand_id
1 'polypeptide(L)'
;MPAPDEPPAVPLPEGATPLDATAYLAAEGYLDELLVELGGTREVRAVYGRLVLADGPPRPAAWAANVWLDPWTLPVASINAAARALRSVQRNWALHSVACHRRAALVAQKLPSVSARPLAFPAPAPRAPLGSFSLLDEHTLLASARCSSPFPHGEARFVEDRQGPPSRAYLKLWEALTRCGRHPQPGQRVVDLGASPGGWSWVSAGLGASVLAVDKAPLDPAVAALPGVEQRIESAFALDPAELGPVDWMTCDVICYPSRLLSLVQRWLESGNCSHFVCTVKFQAETDHDVARALASLPGAQLAHLHHNKHELTWLRLGN
;
A
#
# COMPACT_ATOMS: atom_id res chain seq x y z
N MET A 1 -6.60 12.49 -18.30
CA MET A 1 -6.76 11.11 -18.80
C MET A 1 -8.24 10.79 -18.81
N PRO A 2 -8.78 10.13 -19.85
CA PRO A 2 -10.11 9.53 -19.74
C PRO A 2 -10.11 8.61 -18.51
N ALA A 3 -11.23 8.55 -17.78
CA ALA A 3 -11.39 7.56 -16.72
C ALA A 3 -11.07 6.18 -17.33
N PRO A 4 -10.29 5.31 -16.65
CA PRO A 4 -10.12 3.95 -17.14
C PRO A 4 -11.52 3.34 -17.33
N ASP A 5 -11.76 2.73 -18.50
CA ASP A 5 -13.01 2.00 -18.75
C ASP A 5 -13.31 1.14 -17.54
N GLU A 6 -14.55 1.23 -17.04
CA GLU A 6 -14.96 0.46 -15.89
C GLU A 6 -14.73 -1.02 -16.20
N PRO A 7 -13.90 -1.72 -15.40
CA PRO A 7 -13.56 -3.10 -15.70
C PRO A 7 -14.85 -3.94 -15.75
N PRO A 8 -14.97 -4.87 -16.71
CA PRO A 8 -16.20 -5.62 -16.94
C PRO A 8 -16.70 -6.25 -15.64
N ALA A 9 -18.02 -6.22 -15.44
CA ALA A 9 -18.66 -6.80 -14.28
C ALA A 9 -18.26 -8.27 -14.14
N VAL A 10 -17.80 -8.66 -12.95
CA VAL A 10 -17.44 -10.04 -12.67
C VAL A 10 -18.74 -10.84 -12.44
N PRO A 11 -18.96 -11.96 -13.15
CA PRO A 11 -20.18 -12.74 -12.96
C PRO A 11 -20.27 -13.29 -11.54
N LEU A 12 -21.46 -13.22 -10.95
CA LEU A 12 -21.76 -13.81 -9.65
C LEU A 12 -22.08 -15.30 -9.80
N PRO A 13 -21.73 -16.15 -8.81
CA PRO A 13 -22.23 -17.53 -8.76
C PRO A 13 -23.77 -17.55 -8.67
N GLU A 14 -24.36 -18.63 -9.16
CA GLU A 14 -25.80 -18.88 -9.00
C GLU A 14 -26.18 -18.90 -7.50
N GLY A 15 -27.23 -18.16 -7.15
CA GLY A 15 -27.72 -18.03 -5.77
C GLY A 15 -26.91 -17.09 -4.88
N ALA A 16 -25.88 -16.40 -5.41
CA ALA A 16 -25.14 -15.39 -4.66
C ALA A 16 -25.93 -14.07 -4.59
N THR A 17 -25.85 -13.41 -3.45
CA THR A 17 -26.46 -12.11 -3.20
C THR A 17 -25.37 -11.04 -3.15
N PRO A 18 -25.35 -10.06 -4.07
CA PRO A 18 -24.44 -8.92 -3.96
C PRO A 18 -24.77 -8.11 -2.70
N LEU A 19 -23.74 -7.58 -2.05
CA LEU A 19 -23.92 -6.69 -0.91
C LEU A 19 -23.82 -5.24 -1.38
N ASP A 20 -24.75 -4.41 -0.93
CA ASP A 20 -24.61 -2.94 -1.01
C ASP A 20 -23.66 -2.45 0.09
N ALA A 21 -22.42 -2.93 0.05
CA ALA A 21 -21.37 -2.67 1.02
C ALA A 21 -20.01 -2.89 0.41
N THR A 22 -18.98 -2.38 1.06
CA THR A 22 -17.57 -2.65 0.76
C THR A 22 -16.92 -3.31 1.96
N ALA A 23 -16.07 -4.32 1.73
CA ALA A 23 -15.28 -4.93 2.81
C ALA A 23 -13.87 -4.33 2.86
N TYR A 24 -13.45 -3.83 4.01
CA TYR A 24 -12.14 -3.26 4.25
C TYR A 24 -11.39 -4.17 5.21
N LEU A 25 -10.24 -4.67 4.77
CA LEU A 25 -9.32 -5.39 5.63
C LEU A 25 -8.34 -4.38 6.22
N ALA A 26 -8.45 -4.10 7.52
CA ALA A 26 -7.54 -3.20 8.21
C ALA A 26 -6.10 -3.71 8.15
N ALA A 27 -5.15 -2.77 8.12
CA ALA A 27 -3.77 -3.06 8.45
C ALA A 27 -3.67 -3.70 9.85
N GLU A 28 -2.69 -4.58 10.03
CA GLU A 28 -2.54 -5.31 11.28
C GLU A 28 -2.26 -4.34 12.43
N GLY A 29 -3.11 -4.38 13.46
CA GLY A 29 -3.03 -3.48 14.62
C GLY A 29 -3.69 -2.12 14.44
N TYR A 30 -4.28 -1.80 13.29
CA TYR A 30 -4.83 -0.48 12.97
C TYR A 30 -6.33 -0.51 12.60
N LEU A 31 -7.09 -1.34 13.32
CA LEU A 31 -8.54 -1.42 13.13
C LEU A 31 -9.23 -0.12 13.53
N ASP A 32 -8.81 0.51 14.62
CA ASP A 32 -9.45 1.71 15.16
C ASP A 32 -9.28 2.90 14.20
N GLU A 33 -8.09 3.06 13.61
CA GLU A 33 -7.83 4.08 12.60
C GLU A 33 -8.69 3.88 11.35
N LEU A 34 -8.84 2.63 10.90
CA LEU A 34 -9.74 2.30 9.79
C LEU A 34 -11.19 2.64 10.14
N LEU A 35 -11.65 2.30 11.36
CA LEU A 35 -13.02 2.61 11.79
C LEU A 35 -13.27 4.12 11.83
N VAL A 36 -12.30 4.93 12.23
CA VAL A 36 -12.39 6.40 12.16
C VAL A 36 -12.54 6.87 10.71
N GLU A 37 -11.74 6.34 9.77
CA GLU A 37 -11.84 6.69 8.34
C GLU A 37 -13.18 6.31 7.71
N LEU A 38 -13.81 5.23 8.19
CA LEU A 38 -15.10 4.74 7.71
C LEU A 38 -16.30 5.44 8.36
N GLY A 39 -16.11 6.57 9.06
CA GLY A 39 -17.20 7.32 9.70
C GLY A 39 -17.65 6.76 11.05
N GLY A 40 -16.85 5.90 11.67
CA GLY A 40 -17.13 5.26 12.94
C GLY A 40 -18.15 4.12 12.85
N THR A 41 -18.62 3.66 14.00
CA THR A 41 -19.48 2.45 14.11
C THR A 41 -20.87 2.59 13.49
N ARG A 42 -21.31 3.80 13.13
CA ARG A 42 -22.66 4.04 12.57
C ARG A 42 -22.77 3.64 11.11
N GLU A 43 -21.68 3.68 10.36
CA GLU A 43 -21.66 3.35 8.92
C GLU A 43 -21.04 1.96 8.66
N VAL A 44 -20.70 1.26 9.73
CA VAL A 44 -20.14 -0.09 9.73
C VAL A 44 -21.26 -1.09 9.96
N ARG A 45 -21.54 -1.90 8.93
CA ARG A 45 -22.51 -2.98 8.98
C ARG A 45 -22.07 -4.10 9.93
N ALA A 46 -20.80 -4.48 9.87
CA ALA A 46 -20.25 -5.56 10.68
C ALA A 46 -18.73 -5.49 10.80
N VAL A 47 -18.17 -6.04 11.88
CA VAL A 47 -16.73 -6.18 12.10
C VAL A 47 -16.41 -7.64 12.44
N TYR A 48 -15.52 -8.26 11.67
CA TYR A 48 -15.05 -9.63 11.83
C TYR A 48 -13.53 -9.64 12.01
N GLY A 49 -13.07 -9.48 13.25
CA GLY A 49 -11.65 -9.24 13.52
C GLY A 49 -11.19 -7.95 12.83
N ARG A 50 -10.25 -8.05 11.89
CA ARG A 50 -9.78 -6.88 11.11
C ARG A 50 -10.53 -6.65 9.79
N LEU A 51 -11.54 -7.48 9.47
CA LEU A 51 -12.38 -7.31 8.27
C LEU A 51 -13.65 -6.53 8.64
N VAL A 52 -13.79 -5.33 8.10
CA VAL A 52 -14.91 -4.41 8.34
C VAL A 52 -15.81 -4.37 7.11
N LEU A 53 -17.09 -4.67 7.26
CA LEU A 53 -18.10 -4.38 6.23
C LEU A 53 -18.71 -3.02 6.50
N ALA A 54 -18.58 -2.09 5.56
CA ALA A 54 -19.18 -0.76 5.62
C ALA A 54 -20.23 -0.61 4.51
N ASP A 55 -21.36 0.01 4.80
CA ASP A 55 -22.44 0.19 3.83
C ASP A 55 -22.02 1.11 2.67
N GLY A 56 -22.55 0.81 1.47
CA GLY A 56 -22.34 1.62 0.28
C GLY A 56 -21.00 1.41 -0.45
N PRO A 57 -20.66 2.32 -1.40
CA PRO A 57 -19.54 2.16 -2.31
C PRO A 57 -18.18 2.31 -1.62
N PRO A 58 -17.08 1.90 -2.29
CA PRO A 58 -15.73 2.09 -1.78
C PRO A 58 -15.44 3.58 -1.51
N ARG A 59 -14.82 3.87 -0.37
CA ARG A 59 -14.35 5.20 0.03
C ARG A 59 -12.85 5.17 0.37
N PRO A 60 -12.16 6.33 0.31
CA PRO A 60 -10.76 6.40 0.71
C PRO A 60 -10.58 5.91 2.16
N ALA A 61 -9.68 4.94 2.34
CA ALA A 61 -9.34 4.35 3.62
C ALA A 61 -7.83 4.01 3.59
N ALA A 62 -7.00 4.93 4.07
CA ALA A 62 -5.56 4.77 4.02
C ALA A 62 -5.11 3.61 4.93
N TRP A 63 -5.83 3.33 6.01
CA TRP A 63 -5.50 2.23 6.95
C TRP A 63 -6.04 0.86 6.51
N ALA A 64 -6.67 0.76 5.33
CA ALA A 64 -7.03 -0.52 4.75
C ALA A 64 -5.84 -1.15 4.01
N ALA A 65 -5.40 -2.33 4.47
CA ALA A 65 -4.41 -3.14 3.76
C ALA A 65 -4.96 -3.74 2.45
N ASN A 66 -6.26 -4.06 2.43
CA ASN A 66 -6.95 -4.52 1.23
C ASN A 66 -8.43 -4.12 1.25
N VAL A 67 -9.00 -3.82 0.10
CA VAL A 67 -10.42 -3.47 -0.06
C VAL A 67 -11.06 -4.47 -1.01
N TRP A 68 -12.12 -5.11 -0.56
CA TRP A 68 -12.91 -6.09 -1.29
C TRP A 68 -14.06 -5.34 -1.97
N LEU A 69 -13.93 -5.16 -3.28
CA LEU A 69 -14.88 -4.45 -4.12
C LEU A 69 -16.02 -5.39 -4.51
N ASP A 70 -17.26 -4.90 -4.44
CA ASP A 70 -18.47 -5.65 -4.80
C ASP A 70 -18.57 -7.03 -4.12
N PRO A 71 -18.45 -7.08 -2.78
CA PRO A 71 -18.57 -8.32 -2.05
C PRO A 71 -19.97 -8.91 -2.21
N TRP A 72 -20.02 -10.24 -2.21
CA TRP A 72 -21.26 -11.00 -2.29
C TRP A 72 -21.25 -12.12 -1.25
N THR A 73 -22.44 -12.54 -0.83
CA THR A 73 -22.63 -13.69 0.04
C THR A 73 -23.31 -14.84 -0.68
N LEU A 74 -23.03 -16.06 -0.23
CA LEU A 74 -23.64 -17.27 -0.77
C LEU A 74 -23.86 -18.29 0.35
N PRO A 75 -25.10 -18.77 0.55
CA PRO A 75 -25.36 -19.95 1.37
C PRO A 75 -24.68 -21.19 0.79
N VAL A 76 -23.86 -21.88 1.60
CA VAL A 76 -23.06 -23.04 1.20
C VAL A 76 -23.28 -24.21 2.14
N ALA A 77 -23.86 -25.30 1.62
CA ALA A 77 -24.10 -26.52 2.40
C ALA A 77 -22.80 -27.31 2.70
N SER A 78 -21.76 -27.19 1.86
CA SER A 78 -20.54 -27.99 2.00
C SER A 78 -19.28 -27.27 1.53
N ILE A 79 -18.12 -27.80 1.96
CA ILE A 79 -16.79 -27.37 1.50
C ILE A 79 -16.68 -27.42 -0.03
N ASN A 80 -17.21 -28.48 -0.66
CA ASN A 80 -17.17 -28.64 -2.12
C ASN A 80 -18.07 -27.63 -2.84
N ALA A 81 -19.22 -27.30 -2.27
CA ALA A 81 -20.11 -26.28 -2.83
C ALA A 81 -19.44 -24.90 -2.81
N ALA A 82 -18.86 -24.50 -1.67
CA ALA A 82 -18.12 -23.24 -1.55
C ALA A 82 -16.94 -23.15 -2.54
N ALA A 83 -16.13 -24.21 -2.62
CA ALA A 83 -15.00 -24.24 -3.55
C ALA A 83 -15.45 -24.24 -5.02
N ARG A 84 -16.60 -24.82 -5.37
CA ARG A 84 -17.15 -24.78 -6.72
C ARG A 84 -17.60 -23.36 -7.09
N ALA A 85 -18.31 -22.68 -6.19
CA ALA A 85 -18.78 -21.32 -6.40
C ALA A 85 -17.62 -20.32 -6.60
N LEU A 86 -16.56 -20.41 -5.80
CA LEU A 86 -15.38 -19.57 -6.00
C LEU A 86 -14.70 -19.84 -7.35
N ARG A 87 -14.55 -21.11 -7.74
CA ARG A 87 -13.94 -21.49 -9.03
C ARG A 87 -14.77 -21.10 -10.25
N SER A 88 -16.11 -21.00 -10.14
CA SER A 88 -16.96 -20.55 -11.25
C SER A 88 -16.81 -19.05 -11.55
N VAL A 89 -16.26 -18.29 -10.60
CA VAL A 89 -16.02 -16.85 -10.76
C VAL A 89 -14.62 -16.59 -11.29
N GLN A 90 -13.59 -17.11 -10.61
CA GLN A 90 -12.20 -16.98 -11.05
C GLN A 90 -11.26 -18.03 -10.43
N ARG A 91 -10.03 -18.06 -10.92
CA ARG A 91 -9.01 -19.04 -10.50
C ARG A 91 -8.42 -18.78 -9.12
N ASN A 92 -8.00 -17.54 -8.84
CA ASN A 92 -7.15 -17.23 -7.70
C ASN A 92 -7.95 -16.60 -6.56
N TRP A 93 -7.79 -17.15 -5.36
CA TRP A 93 -8.50 -16.73 -4.16
C TRP A 93 -7.60 -16.79 -2.94
N ALA A 94 -7.61 -15.73 -2.14
CA ALA A 94 -6.98 -15.67 -0.83
C ALA A 94 -8.03 -15.84 0.27
N LEU A 95 -7.84 -16.83 1.14
CA LEU A 95 -8.66 -16.98 2.33
C LEU A 95 -8.24 -15.95 3.38
N HIS A 96 -9.15 -15.08 3.81
CA HIS A 96 -9.02 -14.34 5.07
C HIS A 96 -9.97 -14.97 6.09
N SER A 97 -9.43 -15.75 7.01
CA SER A 97 -10.24 -16.59 7.91
C SER A 97 -10.77 -15.79 9.11
N VAL A 98 -12.08 -15.56 9.19
CA VAL A 98 -12.70 -14.82 10.32
C VAL A 98 -13.52 -15.72 11.25
N ALA A 99 -14.11 -16.79 10.73
CA ALA A 99 -14.81 -17.81 11.49
C ALA A 99 -14.61 -19.20 10.86
N CYS A 100 -15.06 -20.24 11.56
CA CYS A 100 -15.04 -21.63 11.08
C CYS A 100 -13.68 -22.05 10.49
N HIS A 101 -12.58 -21.65 11.14
CA HIS A 101 -11.23 -21.62 10.56
C HIS A 101 -10.80 -22.92 9.87
N ARG A 102 -11.09 -24.07 10.48
CA ARG A 102 -10.80 -25.39 9.89
C ARG A 102 -11.58 -25.62 8.59
N ARG A 103 -12.88 -25.33 8.57
CA ARG A 103 -13.74 -25.48 7.38
C ARG A 103 -13.30 -24.52 6.28
N ALA A 104 -13.00 -23.27 6.63
CA ALA A 104 -12.51 -22.27 5.68
C ALA A 104 -11.17 -22.71 5.05
N ALA A 105 -10.23 -23.22 5.85
CA ALA A 105 -8.97 -23.76 5.36
C ALA A 105 -9.16 -24.96 4.42
N LEU A 106 -10.13 -25.85 4.71
CA LEU A 106 -10.47 -26.96 3.82
C LEU A 106 -11.06 -26.49 2.48
N VAL A 107 -11.83 -25.40 2.46
CA VAL A 107 -12.27 -24.76 1.20
C VAL A 107 -11.05 -24.26 0.42
N ALA A 108 -10.14 -23.53 1.08
CA ALA A 108 -8.91 -23.02 0.44
C ALA A 108 -8.05 -24.14 -0.14
N GLN A 109 -7.90 -25.28 0.54
CA GLN A 109 -7.16 -26.45 0.05
C GLN A 109 -7.76 -27.07 -1.21
N LYS A 110 -9.04 -26.84 -1.50
CA LYS A 110 -9.67 -27.28 -2.75
C LYS A 110 -9.41 -26.28 -3.89
N LEU A 111 -9.04 -25.04 -3.63
CA LEU A 111 -8.80 -24.05 -4.66
C LEU A 111 -7.38 -24.18 -5.25
N PRO A 112 -7.13 -23.69 -6.47
CA PRO A 112 -5.77 -23.57 -6.99
C PRO A 112 -4.90 -22.75 -6.02
N SER A 113 -3.67 -23.22 -5.78
CA SER A 113 -2.76 -22.51 -4.89
C SER A 113 -2.34 -21.15 -5.48
N VAL A 114 -2.39 -20.12 -4.62
CA VAL A 114 -1.83 -18.80 -4.91
C VAL A 114 -0.41 -18.77 -4.38
N SER A 115 0.56 -18.50 -5.24
CA SER A 115 1.96 -18.41 -4.84
C SER A 115 2.18 -17.12 -4.06
N ALA A 116 2.18 -17.20 -2.72
CA ALA A 116 2.55 -16.09 -1.84
C ALA A 116 4.07 -16.00 -1.65
N ARG A 117 4.85 -16.23 -2.73
CA ARG A 117 6.30 -16.19 -2.68
C ARG A 117 6.77 -14.74 -2.55
N PRO A 118 7.82 -14.47 -1.76
CA PRO A 118 8.41 -13.14 -1.71
C PRO A 118 8.92 -12.69 -3.09
N LEU A 119 8.74 -11.42 -3.41
CA LEU A 119 9.17 -10.80 -4.67
C LEU A 119 10.64 -10.41 -4.61
N ALA A 120 11.37 -10.66 -5.69
CA ALA A 120 12.69 -10.07 -5.89
C ALA A 120 12.50 -8.68 -6.53
N PHE A 121 12.70 -7.60 -5.78
CA PHE A 121 12.65 -6.25 -6.32
C PHE A 121 13.75 -6.06 -7.39
N PRO A 122 13.50 -5.37 -8.53
CA PRO A 122 12.32 -4.57 -8.89
C PRO A 122 11.26 -5.31 -9.73
N ALA A 123 11.10 -6.63 -9.55
CA ALA A 123 10.04 -7.35 -10.25
C ALA A 123 8.66 -6.71 -10.00
N PRO A 124 7.80 -6.60 -11.02
CA PRO A 124 6.50 -5.96 -10.88
C PRO A 124 5.57 -6.76 -9.96
N ALA A 125 4.57 -6.07 -9.40
CA ALA A 125 3.48 -6.73 -8.69
C ALA A 125 2.77 -7.78 -9.57
N PRO A 126 2.22 -8.86 -9.00
CA PRO A 126 1.41 -9.82 -9.73
C PRO A 126 0.25 -9.14 -10.45
N ARG A 127 0.06 -9.45 -11.74
CA ARG A 127 -1.03 -8.91 -12.56
C ARG A 127 -2.25 -9.82 -12.62
N ALA A 128 -2.11 -11.06 -12.18
CA ALA A 128 -3.22 -12.00 -12.19
C ALA A 128 -4.28 -11.53 -11.16
N PRO A 129 -5.58 -11.52 -11.51
CA PRO A 129 -6.63 -11.21 -10.55
C PRO A 129 -6.50 -12.08 -9.30
N LEU A 130 -6.70 -11.47 -8.13
CA LEU A 130 -6.69 -12.14 -6.84
C LEU A 130 -7.89 -11.67 -6.02
N GLY A 131 -8.84 -12.58 -5.84
CA GLY A 131 -10.02 -12.35 -5.03
C GLY A 131 -9.76 -12.75 -3.58
N SER A 132 -10.61 -12.29 -2.68
CA SER A 132 -10.58 -12.66 -1.27
C SER A 132 -11.90 -13.28 -0.83
N PHE A 133 -11.85 -14.23 0.09
CA PHE A 133 -13.05 -14.84 0.65
C PHE A 133 -12.90 -15.18 2.13
N SER A 134 -14.04 -15.36 2.78
CA SER A 134 -14.16 -15.84 4.16
C SER A 134 -15.42 -16.67 4.36
N LEU A 135 -15.46 -17.44 5.45
CA LEU A 135 -16.70 -17.97 5.99
C LEU A 135 -17.10 -17.12 7.19
N LEU A 136 -18.29 -16.52 7.14
CA LEU A 136 -18.83 -15.71 8.25
C LEU A 136 -19.40 -16.60 9.36
N ASP A 137 -19.91 -17.76 8.96
CA ASP A 137 -20.41 -18.83 9.83
C ASP A 137 -20.27 -20.18 9.09
N GLU A 138 -20.93 -21.25 9.57
CA GLU A 138 -20.83 -22.59 8.98
C GLU A 138 -21.36 -22.65 7.52
N HIS A 139 -22.30 -21.78 7.19
CA HIS A 139 -23.09 -21.82 5.96
C HIS A 139 -23.01 -20.56 5.11
N THR A 140 -22.37 -19.49 5.57
CA THR A 140 -22.31 -18.22 4.82
C THR A 140 -20.90 -17.97 4.28
N LEU A 141 -20.74 -18.09 2.97
CA LEU A 141 -19.55 -17.63 2.24
C LEU A 141 -19.67 -16.13 1.98
N LEU A 142 -18.63 -15.35 2.31
CA LEU A 142 -18.44 -13.97 1.87
C LEU A 142 -17.25 -13.95 0.90
N ALA A 143 -17.39 -13.33 -0.26
CA ALA A 143 -16.31 -13.28 -1.23
C ALA A 143 -16.36 -12.01 -2.08
N SER A 144 -15.20 -11.62 -2.60
CA SER A 144 -15.04 -10.55 -3.58
C SER A 144 -13.96 -10.95 -4.56
N ALA A 145 -14.30 -10.91 -5.85
CA ALA A 145 -13.38 -11.24 -6.93
C ALA A 145 -12.40 -10.09 -7.23
N ARG A 146 -12.86 -8.84 -7.03
CA ARG A 146 -12.10 -7.62 -7.27
C ARG A 146 -11.58 -7.08 -5.94
N CYS A 147 -10.27 -7.10 -5.74
CA CYS A 147 -9.64 -6.51 -4.56
C CYS A 147 -8.69 -5.37 -4.96
N SER A 148 -8.48 -4.41 -4.05
CA SER A 148 -7.57 -3.28 -4.30
C SER A 148 -6.09 -3.66 -4.24
N SER A 149 -5.74 -4.77 -3.59
CA SER A 149 -4.37 -5.29 -3.55
C SER A 149 -4.17 -6.54 -4.41
N PRO A 150 -3.09 -6.60 -5.20
CA PRO A 150 -2.67 -7.83 -5.89
C PRO A 150 -1.99 -8.84 -4.96
N PHE A 151 -1.71 -8.45 -3.71
CA PHE A 151 -1.08 -9.31 -2.71
C PHE A 151 -2.13 -9.89 -1.77
N PRO A 152 -2.03 -11.18 -1.38
CA PRO A 152 -2.90 -11.74 -0.36
C PRO A 152 -2.95 -10.83 0.87
N HIS A 153 -4.17 -10.44 1.25
CA HIS A 153 -4.44 -9.59 2.42
C HIS A 153 -3.80 -8.19 2.41
N GLY A 154 -3.25 -7.73 1.29
CA GLY A 154 -2.49 -6.49 1.26
C GLY A 154 -0.99 -6.65 1.55
N GLU A 155 -0.51 -7.86 1.82
CA GLU A 155 0.80 -8.10 2.41
C GLU A 155 1.87 -8.36 1.34
N ALA A 156 2.52 -7.30 0.86
CA ALA A 156 3.67 -7.41 -0.03
C ALA A 156 4.87 -7.99 0.73
N ARG A 157 5.44 -9.10 0.24
CA ARG A 157 6.62 -9.73 0.84
C ARG A 157 7.76 -9.70 -0.16
N PHE A 158 8.96 -9.41 0.29
CA PHE A 158 10.15 -9.31 -0.56
C PHE A 158 11.23 -10.31 -0.15
N VAL A 159 12.03 -10.73 -1.12
CA VAL A 159 13.31 -11.38 -0.87
C VAL A 159 14.25 -10.30 -0.33
N GLU A 160 14.40 -10.25 0.98
CA GLU A 160 15.17 -9.20 1.67
C GLU A 160 16.68 -9.30 1.39
N ASP A 161 17.32 -8.15 1.17
CA ASP A 161 18.75 -7.99 1.35
C ASP A 161 19.03 -7.56 2.80
N ARG A 162 19.84 -8.35 3.51
CA ARG A 162 20.20 -8.13 4.91
C ARG A 162 21.65 -7.68 5.10
N GLN A 163 22.40 -7.54 4.01
CA GLN A 163 23.83 -7.20 4.04
C GLN A 163 24.09 -5.84 3.38
N GLY A 164 23.44 -5.55 2.25
CA GLY A 164 23.64 -4.30 1.50
C GLY A 164 23.11 -3.04 2.21
N PRO A 165 21.82 -2.97 2.59
CA PRO A 165 21.25 -1.74 3.12
C PRO A 165 21.53 -1.55 4.63
N PRO A 166 21.75 -0.30 5.09
CA PRO A 166 22.10 -0.01 6.49
C PRO A 166 20.90 -0.04 7.46
N SER A 167 19.68 -0.18 6.95
CA SER A 167 18.46 -0.28 7.75
C SER A 167 17.41 -1.09 7.00
N ARG A 168 16.34 -1.57 7.65
CA ARG A 168 15.20 -2.24 6.95
C ARG A 168 14.16 -1.25 6.39
N ALA A 169 14.41 0.06 6.46
CA ALA A 169 13.47 1.07 5.95
C ALA A 169 13.33 1.03 4.41
N TYR A 170 14.32 0.46 3.70
CA TYR A 170 14.26 0.27 2.23
C TYR A 170 13.02 -0.50 1.78
N LEU A 171 12.49 -1.41 2.63
CA LEU A 171 11.32 -2.22 2.30
C LEU A 171 10.07 -1.38 2.07
N LYS A 172 9.94 -0.24 2.75
CA LYS A 172 8.84 0.71 2.51
C LYS A 172 8.91 1.27 1.09
N LEU A 173 10.10 1.68 0.65
CA LEU A 173 10.29 2.22 -0.69
C LEU A 173 10.11 1.14 -1.75
N TRP A 174 10.66 -0.07 -1.54
CA TRP A 174 10.40 -1.21 -2.43
C TRP A 174 8.91 -1.47 -2.60
N GLU A 175 8.15 -1.50 -1.50
CA GLU A 175 6.71 -1.70 -1.55
C GLU A 175 5.99 -0.56 -2.28
N ALA A 176 6.31 0.71 -1.96
CA ALA A 176 5.71 1.87 -2.61
C ALA A 176 5.90 1.85 -4.13
N LEU A 177 7.14 1.63 -4.58
CA LEU A 177 7.51 1.57 -6.00
C LEU A 177 6.89 0.36 -6.71
N THR A 178 6.82 -0.78 -6.02
CA THR A 178 6.18 -2.00 -6.56
C THR A 178 4.67 -1.82 -6.73
N ARG A 179 4.00 -1.21 -5.73
CA ARG A 179 2.54 -0.97 -5.77
C ARG A 179 2.16 0.08 -6.80
N CYS A 180 2.93 1.15 -6.94
CA CYS A 180 2.64 2.18 -7.95
C CYS A 180 3.08 1.78 -9.37
N GLY A 181 3.85 0.69 -9.50
CA GLY A 181 4.29 0.16 -10.79
C GLY A 181 5.32 1.05 -11.49
N ARG A 182 5.96 1.97 -10.76
CA ARG A 182 6.96 2.90 -11.28
C ARG A 182 8.10 3.04 -10.30
N HIS A 183 9.33 3.12 -10.81
CA HIS A 183 10.53 3.33 -10.01
C HIS A 183 11.53 4.22 -10.75
N PRO A 184 12.49 4.84 -10.03
CA PRO A 184 13.60 5.54 -10.65
C PRO A 184 14.28 4.69 -11.72
N GLN A 185 14.60 5.31 -12.85
CA GLN A 185 15.34 4.71 -13.96
C GLN A 185 16.81 5.14 -13.94
N PRO A 186 17.72 4.39 -14.59
CA PRO A 186 19.10 4.79 -14.72
C PRO A 186 19.25 6.22 -15.25
N GLY A 187 20.08 7.02 -14.58
CA GLY A 187 20.33 8.43 -14.93
C GLY A 187 19.28 9.44 -14.46
N GLN A 188 18.12 9.00 -13.95
CA GLN A 188 17.17 9.92 -13.31
C GLN A 188 17.75 10.50 -12.02
N ARG A 189 17.31 11.71 -11.69
CA ARG A 189 17.74 12.41 -10.48
C ARG A 189 16.75 12.21 -9.34
N VAL A 190 17.25 11.70 -8.22
CA VAL A 190 16.51 11.46 -6.99
C VAL A 190 17.04 12.40 -5.91
N VAL A 191 16.15 13.06 -5.18
CA VAL A 191 16.50 13.76 -3.93
C VAL A 191 15.91 12.98 -2.77
N ASP A 192 16.77 12.46 -1.89
CA ASP A 192 16.38 11.70 -0.72
C ASP A 192 16.49 12.57 0.53
N LEU A 193 15.36 12.99 1.07
CA LEU A 193 15.25 13.88 2.23
C LEU A 193 15.18 13.08 3.52
N GLY A 194 16.05 13.40 4.48
CA GLY A 194 16.21 12.59 5.69
C GLY A 194 16.87 11.26 5.40
N ALA A 195 17.89 11.28 4.55
CA ALA A 195 18.47 10.09 3.95
C ALA A 195 19.18 9.18 4.96
N SER A 196 19.69 9.68 6.10
CA SER A 196 20.53 8.89 7.00
C SER A 196 19.74 7.75 7.66
N PRO A 197 20.29 6.51 7.74
CA PRO A 197 21.64 6.10 7.34
C PRO A 197 21.80 5.70 5.85
N GLY A 198 20.75 5.79 5.04
CA GLY A 198 20.87 5.64 3.58
C GLY A 198 20.00 4.55 2.96
N GLY A 199 18.96 4.06 3.65
CA GLY A 199 18.14 2.95 3.17
C GLY A 199 17.45 3.24 1.82
N TRP A 200 16.88 4.43 1.66
CA TRP A 200 16.16 4.83 0.43
C TRP A 200 17.12 5.31 -0.66
N SER A 201 18.19 5.99 -0.26
CA SER A 201 19.34 6.30 -1.13
C SER A 201 19.95 5.04 -1.75
N TRP A 202 20.14 3.97 -0.96
CA TRP A 202 20.66 2.68 -1.44
C TRP A 202 19.75 2.06 -2.50
N VAL A 203 18.42 2.07 -2.30
CA VAL A 203 17.46 1.58 -3.31
C VAL A 203 17.59 2.36 -4.60
N SER A 204 17.58 3.69 -4.50
CA SER A 204 17.56 4.58 -5.65
C SER A 204 18.86 4.49 -6.46
N ALA A 205 20.01 4.48 -5.78
CA ALA A 205 21.32 4.26 -6.41
C ALA A 205 21.44 2.86 -7.02
N GLY A 206 20.90 1.83 -6.35
CA GLY A 206 20.84 0.46 -6.87
C GLY A 206 20.00 0.30 -8.15
N LEU A 207 19.06 1.22 -8.40
CA LEU A 207 18.30 1.33 -9.65
C LEU A 207 19.04 2.13 -10.74
N GLY A 208 20.25 2.63 -10.45
CA GLY A 208 21.07 3.42 -11.36
C GLY A 208 20.76 4.92 -11.37
N ALA A 209 19.95 5.42 -10.44
CA ALA A 209 19.66 6.84 -10.33
C ALA A 209 20.85 7.63 -9.75
N SER A 210 20.93 8.92 -10.09
CA SER A 210 21.79 9.87 -9.38
C SER A 210 21.04 10.38 -8.16
N VAL A 211 21.58 10.15 -6.98
CA VAL A 211 20.93 10.44 -5.70
C VAL A 211 21.64 11.60 -5.01
N LEU A 212 20.88 12.65 -4.72
CA LEU A 212 21.27 13.66 -3.75
C LEU A 212 20.65 13.30 -2.39
N ALA A 213 21.47 12.80 -1.48
CA ALA A 213 21.08 12.40 -0.14
C ALA A 213 21.27 13.56 0.85
N VAL A 214 20.18 14.01 1.46
CA VAL A 214 20.14 15.20 2.30
C VAL A 214 19.77 14.82 3.73
N ASP A 215 20.71 15.00 4.66
CA ASP A 215 20.48 14.76 6.09
C ASP A 215 21.46 15.56 6.95
N LYS A 216 21.12 15.82 8.21
CA LYS A 216 22.06 16.41 9.18
C LYS A 216 23.10 15.40 9.66
N ALA A 217 22.77 14.12 9.60
CA ALA A 217 23.66 13.02 9.97
C ALA A 217 24.38 12.45 8.74
N PRO A 218 25.58 11.88 8.91
CA PRO A 218 26.28 11.20 7.82
C PRO A 218 25.47 9.98 7.33
N LEU A 219 25.67 9.62 6.07
CA LEU A 219 25.20 8.33 5.55
C LEU A 219 26.07 7.22 6.13
N ASP A 220 25.58 5.98 6.07
CA ASP A 220 26.44 4.82 6.21
C ASP A 220 27.59 4.89 5.17
N PRO A 221 28.86 4.64 5.56
CA PRO A 221 30.00 4.76 4.66
C PRO A 221 29.88 3.93 3.38
N ALA A 222 29.25 2.75 3.44
CA ALA A 222 29.06 1.90 2.26
C ALA A 222 28.06 2.52 1.28
N VAL A 223 27.01 3.18 1.78
CA VAL A 223 26.03 3.90 0.94
C VAL A 223 26.63 5.18 0.38
N ALA A 224 27.37 5.94 1.19
CA ALA A 224 28.05 7.16 0.75
C ALA A 224 29.07 6.89 -0.38
N ALA A 225 29.67 5.70 -0.39
CA ALA A 225 30.63 5.27 -1.40
C ALA A 225 29.98 4.72 -2.69
N LEU A 226 28.65 4.58 -2.75
CA LEU A 226 27.98 4.07 -3.94
C LEU A 226 28.12 5.04 -5.12
N PRO A 227 28.32 4.52 -6.35
CA PRO A 227 28.29 5.36 -7.55
C PRO A 227 26.97 6.13 -7.66
N GLY A 228 27.06 7.41 -7.96
CA GLY A 228 25.89 8.27 -8.17
C GLY A 228 25.27 8.84 -6.89
N VAL A 229 25.81 8.54 -5.70
CA VAL A 229 25.37 9.14 -4.43
C VAL A 229 26.21 10.37 -4.10
N GLU A 230 25.56 11.53 -4.00
CA GLU A 230 26.11 12.77 -3.42
C GLU A 230 25.45 13.00 -2.05
N GLN A 231 26.25 13.26 -1.02
CA GLN A 231 25.73 13.63 0.29
C GLN A 231 25.80 15.13 0.53
N ARG A 232 24.72 15.71 1.08
CA ARG A 232 24.71 17.05 1.68
C ARG A 232 24.33 17.00 3.15
N ILE A 233 25.20 17.57 3.98
CA ILE A 233 25.02 17.66 5.43
C ILE A 233 24.19 18.91 5.75
N GLU A 234 22.87 18.79 5.64
CA GLU A 234 21.93 19.90 5.85
C GLU A 234 20.55 19.40 6.28
N SER A 235 19.67 20.32 6.68
CA SER A 235 18.30 19.93 7.02
C SER A 235 17.44 19.76 5.76
N ALA A 236 16.72 18.65 5.65
CA ALA A 236 15.69 18.45 4.62
C ALA A 236 14.67 19.60 4.51
N PHE A 237 14.38 20.30 5.61
CA PHE A 237 13.44 21.43 5.65
C PHE A 237 14.06 22.78 5.27
N ALA A 238 15.38 22.88 5.26
CA ALA A 238 16.13 24.08 4.89
C ALA A 238 16.43 24.13 3.38
N LEU A 239 16.35 22.99 2.71
CA LEU A 239 16.54 22.89 1.27
C LEU A 239 15.41 23.61 0.52
N ASP A 240 15.78 24.50 -0.40
CA ASP A 240 14.86 25.13 -1.34
C ASP A 240 14.80 24.30 -2.65
N PRO A 241 13.66 23.67 -2.98
CA PRO A 241 13.53 22.91 -4.22
C PRO A 241 13.79 23.74 -5.48
N ALA A 242 13.58 25.06 -5.43
CA ALA A 242 13.80 25.96 -6.56
C ALA A 242 15.29 26.03 -6.98
N GLU A 243 16.21 25.89 -6.02
CA GLU A 243 17.66 25.99 -6.25
C GLU A 243 18.28 24.72 -6.85
N LEU A 244 17.56 23.59 -6.77
CA LEU A 244 18.07 22.30 -7.25
C LEU A 244 17.94 22.14 -8.76
N GLY A 245 17.00 22.83 -9.41
CA GLY A 245 16.58 22.55 -10.79
C GLY A 245 15.72 21.27 -10.89
N PRO A 246 15.52 20.70 -12.09
CA PRO A 246 14.65 19.54 -12.28
C PRO A 246 15.09 18.30 -11.50
N VAL A 247 14.12 17.61 -10.92
CA VAL A 247 14.24 16.38 -10.13
C VAL A 247 13.18 15.39 -10.61
N ASP A 248 13.57 14.15 -10.90
CA ASP A 248 12.61 13.12 -11.30
C ASP A 248 11.82 12.61 -10.09
N TRP A 249 12.51 12.37 -8.97
CA TRP A 249 11.94 11.80 -7.75
C TRP A 249 12.36 12.55 -6.50
N MET A 250 11.41 12.86 -5.62
CA MET A 250 11.68 13.23 -4.24
C MET A 250 11.20 12.11 -3.31
N THR A 251 12.12 11.58 -2.52
CA THR A 251 11.82 10.59 -1.50
C THR A 251 12.05 11.19 -0.12
N CYS A 252 11.21 10.87 0.87
CA CYS A 252 11.31 11.41 2.22
C CYS A 252 10.80 10.42 3.29
N ASP A 253 11.69 9.90 4.15
CA ASP A 253 11.33 9.10 5.33
C ASP A 253 11.65 9.83 6.65
N VAL A 254 11.67 11.16 6.63
CA VAL A 254 12.02 12.02 7.78
C VAL A 254 11.08 11.79 8.96
N ILE A 255 11.64 11.70 10.17
CA ILE A 255 10.88 11.79 11.41
C ILE A 255 10.52 13.25 11.68
N CYS A 256 9.25 13.60 11.44
CA CYS A 256 8.69 14.91 11.77
C CYS A 256 7.19 14.81 12.07
N TYR A 257 6.60 15.90 12.57
CA TYR A 257 5.15 16.00 12.70
C TYR A 257 4.48 15.98 11.32
N PRO A 258 3.30 15.34 11.17
CA PRO A 258 2.57 15.27 9.90
C PRO A 258 2.38 16.64 9.23
N SER A 259 2.00 17.67 9.98
CA SER A 259 1.79 19.03 9.46
C SER A 259 3.06 19.62 8.84
N ARG A 260 4.23 19.31 9.39
CA ARG A 260 5.53 19.75 8.86
C ARG A 260 5.86 19.04 7.55
N LEU A 261 5.50 17.76 7.42
CA LEU A 261 5.61 17.04 6.15
C LEU A 261 4.67 17.63 5.10
N LEU A 262 3.43 17.94 5.47
CA LEU A 262 2.46 18.57 4.57
C LEU A 262 3.01 19.89 3.99
N SER A 263 3.53 20.78 4.84
CA SER A 263 4.16 22.03 4.35
C SER A 263 5.37 21.78 3.46
N LEU A 264 6.17 20.74 3.73
CA LEU A 264 7.30 20.36 2.89
C LEU A 264 6.82 19.89 1.51
N VAL A 265 5.87 18.97 1.46
CA VAL A 265 5.29 18.43 0.22
C VAL A 265 4.66 19.55 -0.61
N GLN A 266 3.90 20.46 0.00
CA GLN A 266 3.29 21.60 -0.69
C GLN A 266 4.34 22.50 -1.34
N ARG A 267 5.41 22.87 -0.60
CA ARG A 267 6.51 23.67 -1.15
C ARG A 267 7.18 23.02 -2.36
N TRP A 268 7.40 21.71 -2.30
CA TRP A 268 7.98 20.96 -3.42
C TRP A 268 7.03 20.89 -4.62
N LEU A 269 5.73 20.69 -4.40
CA LEU A 269 4.73 20.70 -5.46
C LEU A 269 4.63 22.09 -6.13
N GLU A 270 4.64 23.15 -5.33
CA GLU A 270 4.60 24.56 -5.79
C GLU A 270 5.84 24.93 -6.63
N SER A 271 7.01 24.36 -6.31
CA SER A 271 8.22 24.59 -7.10
C SER A 271 8.12 24.12 -8.55
N GLY A 272 7.24 23.14 -8.83
CA GLY A 272 7.14 22.51 -10.15
C GLY A 272 8.38 21.69 -10.57
N ASN A 273 9.41 21.59 -9.72
CA ASN A 273 10.70 20.99 -10.07
C ASN A 273 10.72 19.47 -9.93
N CYS A 274 9.69 18.85 -9.35
CA CYS A 274 9.67 17.41 -9.08
C CYS A 274 8.46 16.70 -9.69
N SER A 275 8.72 15.58 -10.38
CA SER A 275 7.71 14.78 -11.05
C SER A 275 7.04 13.78 -10.09
N HIS A 276 7.85 12.96 -9.42
CA HIS A 276 7.38 11.84 -8.60
C HIS A 276 7.75 12.00 -7.14
N PHE A 277 6.86 11.57 -6.25
CA PHE A 277 7.04 11.70 -4.81
C PHE A 277 6.74 10.39 -4.10
N VAL A 278 7.57 10.09 -3.10
CA VAL A 278 7.28 9.05 -2.10
C VAL A 278 7.67 9.62 -0.73
N CYS A 279 6.69 9.78 0.16
CA CYS A 279 6.93 10.33 1.49
C CYS A 279 6.26 9.47 2.56
N THR A 280 6.92 9.30 3.70
CA THR A 280 6.31 8.65 4.86
C THR A 280 5.72 9.68 5.81
N VAL A 281 4.44 9.55 6.13
CA VAL A 281 3.72 10.34 7.14
C VAL A 281 3.81 9.60 8.47
N LYS A 282 4.63 10.09 9.41
CA LYS A 282 4.83 9.42 10.71
C LYS A 282 3.90 9.98 11.78
N PHE A 283 3.26 9.09 12.53
CA PHE A 283 2.46 9.46 13.70
C PHE A 283 3.26 9.09 14.95
N GLN A 284 3.73 10.09 15.68
CA GLN A 284 4.49 9.89 16.93
C GLN A 284 3.57 9.69 18.15
N ALA A 285 2.31 10.10 18.01
CA ALA A 285 1.24 10.00 18.98
C ALA A 285 -0.01 9.49 18.24
N GLU A 286 -1.21 9.89 18.66
CA GLU A 286 -2.45 9.57 17.94
C GLU A 286 -2.38 9.96 16.45
N THR A 287 -3.12 9.21 15.63
CA THR A 287 -3.21 9.44 14.20
C THR A 287 -3.85 10.80 13.93
N ASP A 288 -3.11 11.71 13.30
CA ASP A 288 -3.63 12.98 12.82
C ASP A 288 -4.40 12.76 11.51
N HIS A 289 -5.66 12.36 11.66
CA HIS A 289 -6.56 12.09 10.54
C HIS A 289 -6.84 13.33 9.68
N ASP A 290 -6.72 14.54 10.23
CA ASP A 290 -6.95 15.78 9.49
C ASP A 290 -5.81 16.04 8.51
N VAL A 291 -4.56 15.91 8.97
CA VAL A 291 -3.39 16.03 8.08
C VAL A 291 -3.34 14.87 7.08
N ALA A 292 -3.68 13.65 7.49
CA ALA A 292 -3.78 12.52 6.58
C ALA A 292 -4.78 12.81 5.44
N ARG A 293 -5.98 13.32 5.77
CA ARG A 293 -6.98 13.74 4.76
C ARG A 293 -6.49 14.88 3.89
N ALA A 294 -5.78 15.87 4.45
CA ALA A 294 -5.21 16.98 3.69
C ALA A 294 -4.13 16.52 2.70
N LEU A 295 -3.29 15.55 3.07
CA LEU A 295 -2.32 14.95 2.17
C LEU A 295 -3.00 14.13 1.07
N ALA A 296 -4.00 13.33 1.43
CA ALA A 296 -4.76 12.51 0.47
C ALA A 296 -5.57 13.33 -0.54
N SER A 297 -5.96 14.56 -0.19
CA SER A 297 -6.73 15.45 -1.09
C SER A 297 -5.87 16.20 -2.11
N LEU A 298 -4.53 16.12 -2.01
CA LEU A 298 -3.64 16.72 -3.01
C LEU A 298 -3.83 16.07 -4.39
N PRO A 299 -3.81 16.84 -5.49
CA PRO A 299 -4.08 16.28 -6.83
C PRO A 299 -3.11 15.16 -7.23
N GLY A 300 -3.67 14.00 -7.60
CA GLY A 300 -2.90 12.81 -8.00
C GLY A 300 -2.22 12.09 -6.83
N ALA A 301 -2.54 12.47 -5.59
CA ALA A 301 -2.04 11.79 -4.41
C ALA A 301 -2.68 10.42 -4.20
N GLN A 302 -1.90 9.53 -3.62
CA GLN A 302 -2.33 8.28 -3.03
C GLN A 302 -1.80 8.26 -1.60
N LEU A 303 -2.62 7.80 -0.66
CA LEU A 303 -2.22 7.63 0.73
C LEU A 303 -2.65 6.23 1.16
N ALA A 304 -1.71 5.45 1.67
CA ALA A 304 -1.97 4.08 2.11
C ALA A 304 -1.00 3.65 3.20
N HIS A 305 -1.47 2.78 4.08
CA HIS A 305 -0.64 1.96 4.94
C HIS A 305 -0.01 0.86 4.08
N LEU A 306 1.31 0.82 4.09
CA LEU A 306 2.10 -0.24 3.46
C LEU A 306 2.35 -1.36 4.47
N HIS A 307 2.48 -2.60 4.02
CA HIS A 307 2.80 -3.74 4.90
C HIS A 307 4.07 -3.50 5.73
N HIS A 308 5.05 -2.78 5.19
CA HIS A 308 6.27 -2.42 5.89
C HIS A 308 6.21 -1.09 6.68
N ASN A 309 5.05 -0.42 6.70
CA ASN A 309 4.82 0.69 7.61
C ASN A 309 4.56 0.19 9.04
N LYS A 310 5.03 0.97 10.01
CA LYS A 310 4.58 0.85 11.41
C LYS A 310 3.38 1.78 11.61
N HIS A 311 3.43 2.65 12.63
CA HIS A 311 2.43 3.69 12.85
C HIS A 311 2.72 4.91 11.97
N GLU A 312 2.57 4.69 10.67
CA GLU A 312 2.86 5.66 9.62
C GLU A 312 2.06 5.29 8.37
N LEU A 313 1.84 6.26 7.50
CA LEU A 313 1.28 6.05 6.16
C LEU A 313 2.32 6.42 5.11
N THR A 314 2.18 5.91 3.90
CA THR A 314 2.98 6.33 2.75
C THR A 314 2.12 7.17 1.82
N TRP A 315 2.56 8.40 1.58
CA TRP A 315 2.01 9.31 0.61
C TRP A 315 2.82 9.22 -0.69
N LEU A 316 2.13 9.10 -1.81
CA LEU A 316 2.74 8.96 -3.13
C LEU A 316 2.00 9.83 -4.13
N ARG A 317 2.74 10.48 -5.03
CA ARG A 317 2.17 11.23 -6.15
C ARG A 317 3.07 11.07 -7.36
N LEU A 318 2.52 10.54 -8.45
CA LEU A 318 3.25 10.41 -9.70
C LEU A 318 2.88 11.56 -10.63
N GLY A 319 3.89 12.19 -11.23
CA GLY A 319 3.71 13.07 -12.37
C GLY A 319 3.14 12.32 -13.57
N ASN A 320 2.39 13.06 -14.38
CA ASN A 320 1.85 12.59 -15.67
C ASN A 320 2.98 12.29 -16.66
#